data_AF-A0A4P6WY28-F1
#
_entry.id   AF-A0A4P6WY28-F1
#
_cell.length_a   1.000
_cell.length_b   1.000
_cell.length_c   1.000
_cell.angle_alpha   90.00
_cell.angle_beta   90.00
_cell.angle_gamma   90.00
#
_symmetry.space_group_name_H-M   'P 1'
#
loop_
_entity.id
_entity.type
_entity.pdbx_description
1 polymer ?
#
loop_
_entity_poly.entity_id
_entity_poly.type
_entity_poly.pdbx_seq_one_letter_code
_entity_poly.pdbx_strand_id
1 'polypeptide(L)'
;MALRNGERMAARWPKTCGWCVAVLLAVGLGGCGGGQDADGGGVVSSASSSRADAVDDPGTDPWLKSAELNAAEVQQTDVAAGESGSPATNIVAKAVTPVNVYRFYNRNSGAHFYTASATERDRVIATVPVLAYEGLAFQASGTSDAALSPVYRFFNGQTGVHFYTISQSERDHIIATLPQFTYEGVAYHARTAAGTGFRPLYRFYVANRGFHFFTTSSSEAGQVIATLPQYRYEGVAYYVLGEADPQPPAGVGYHGNPVPVPPDGAAVDTSQPDRLIGSGTPASCTGQAVVDAVALGGKIRFNCGPNPVTITLPSTAKVFNNRPDVTLDGGGLVTLSGGDRVRILYQNTCDPAQVWTTSHCNNQETPRLTVQNIGFTQGNSTGQLTDGGGGGAIFVRGGQFKIVNSVFTRNRCETTGPDMGGGAVRVLSIYQNRPVYVVGSTFGGGLGLGNSCSNGGALSSIGVSYSVYNSLLTHNSAVGNGANPARAGTPGGGSGGAIYNDGNSFTLSVYGSMVSDNYGVEGGSAVFYVSNDRSGLMTLSNSVFVRNPATRFGTAGLPGFFVLAAPGQPVVTNTTISH
;
A
#
# COMPACT_ATOMS: atom_id res chain seq x y z
N MET A 1 -11.94 -22.62 38.26
CA MET A 1 -10.98 -23.10 39.29
C MET A 1 -9.70 -22.29 39.10
N ALA A 2 -9.20 -21.62 40.14
CA ALA A 2 -8.08 -20.68 40.00
C ALA A 2 -6.76 -21.31 40.44
N LEU A 3 -5.68 -21.08 39.68
CA LEU A 3 -4.32 -21.31 40.13
C LEU A 3 -3.46 -20.08 39.82
N ARG A 4 -3.06 -19.39 40.88
CA ARG A 4 -1.86 -18.55 40.90
C ARG A 4 -0.66 -19.47 41.20
N ASN A 5 0.48 -19.21 40.58
CA ASN A 5 1.71 -18.82 41.27
C ASN A 5 2.85 -18.76 40.25
N GLY A 6 3.48 -17.60 40.14
CA GLY A 6 4.74 -17.44 39.42
C GLY A 6 5.85 -17.22 40.44
N GLU A 7 6.90 -18.04 40.38
CA GLU A 7 8.13 -17.80 41.13
C GLU A 7 9.21 -17.24 40.21
N ARG A 8 9.82 -16.14 40.66
CA ARG A 8 10.93 -15.49 39.96
C ARG A 8 12.25 -16.06 40.48
N MET A 9 13.11 -16.57 39.60
CA MET A 9 14.54 -16.68 39.90
C MET A 9 15.28 -15.51 39.25
N ALA A 10 15.82 -14.61 40.07
CA ALA A 10 16.69 -13.52 39.64
C ALA A 10 18.14 -13.83 40.05
N ALA A 11 19.02 -14.03 39.07
CA ALA A 11 20.45 -14.23 39.33
C ALA A 11 21.15 -12.90 39.65
N ARG A 12 21.86 -12.85 40.79
CA ARG A 12 22.69 -11.70 41.21
C ARG A 12 24.09 -11.79 40.62
N TRP A 13 24.61 -10.71 40.05
CA TRP A 13 26.06 -10.46 39.89
C TRP A 13 26.42 -9.05 40.44
N PRO A 14 27.68 -8.81 40.85
CA PRO A 14 27.99 -7.82 41.89
C PRO A 14 28.28 -6.38 41.42
N LYS A 15 28.26 -5.46 42.37
CA LYS A 15 28.57 -4.02 42.22
C LYS A 15 30.07 -3.72 42.35
N THR A 16 30.57 -2.68 41.67
CA THR A 16 31.56 -1.73 42.21
C THR A 16 31.50 -0.37 41.47
N CYS A 17 31.58 0.73 42.25
CA CYS A 17 32.01 2.13 41.95
C CYS A 17 31.61 2.84 40.63
N GLY A 18 31.36 4.17 40.60
CA GLY A 18 31.55 5.23 41.60
C GLY A 18 30.62 6.46 41.38
N TRP A 19 30.85 7.55 42.11
CA TRP A 19 29.89 8.65 42.37
C TRP A 19 30.15 9.96 41.61
N CYS A 20 29.20 10.92 41.78
CA CYS A 20 29.24 12.38 41.51
C CYS A 20 28.89 12.85 40.09
N VAL A 21 28.21 14.00 39.86
CA VAL A 21 27.47 14.96 40.74
C VAL A 21 26.43 15.69 39.85
N ALA A 22 25.35 16.24 40.43
CA ALA A 22 24.33 17.02 39.71
C ALA A 22 24.53 18.54 39.85
N VAL A 23 24.19 19.32 38.80
CA VAL A 23 23.91 20.77 38.89
C VAL A 23 22.73 21.13 37.99
N LEU A 24 21.80 21.91 38.54
CA LEU A 24 20.66 22.57 37.88
C LEU A 24 20.99 24.07 37.75
N LEU A 25 20.55 24.72 36.67
CA LEU A 25 20.25 26.17 36.68
C LEU A 25 19.38 26.57 35.48
N ALA A 26 18.47 27.52 35.73
CA ALA A 26 17.55 28.13 34.77
C ALA A 26 17.60 29.67 34.93
N VAL A 27 16.58 30.40 34.43
CA VAL A 27 16.41 31.88 34.33
C VAL A 27 16.94 32.45 32.99
N GLY A 28 16.22 33.32 32.28
CA GLY A 28 14.89 33.90 32.50
C GLY A 28 14.41 34.80 31.33
N LEU A 29 13.18 35.32 31.39
CA LEU A 29 12.52 36.13 30.35
C LEU A 29 11.94 37.46 30.91
N GLY A 30 11.78 38.46 30.02
CA GLY A 30 11.07 39.73 30.21
C GLY A 30 11.79 40.91 29.55
N GLY A 31 11.17 41.94 28.95
CA GLY A 31 9.77 42.29 28.62
C GLY A 31 9.75 43.43 27.56
N CYS A 32 8.72 43.59 26.71
CA CYS A 32 7.52 44.48 26.84
C CYS A 32 7.65 45.95 26.33
N GLY A 33 6.64 46.41 25.55
CA GLY A 33 6.41 47.80 25.03
C GLY A 33 6.69 47.97 23.51
N GLY A 34 6.04 48.81 22.67
CA GLY A 34 4.87 49.72 22.79
C GLY A 34 5.21 51.18 22.43
N GLY A 35 4.58 51.89 21.45
CA GLY A 35 3.47 51.54 20.53
C GLY A 35 3.14 52.63 19.47
N GLN A 36 1.85 52.72 19.09
CA GLN A 36 1.13 53.61 18.12
C GLN A 36 1.13 55.14 18.48
N ASP A 37 0.76 56.15 17.66
CA ASP A 37 0.11 56.27 16.32
C ASP A 37 0.29 57.68 15.65
N ALA A 38 0.04 57.76 14.32
CA ALA A 38 -0.61 58.83 13.49
C ALA A 38 -0.08 60.28 13.17
N ASP A 39 -0.23 60.61 11.87
CA ASP A 39 -0.65 61.88 11.18
C ASP A 39 0.22 63.17 11.00
N GLY A 40 0.15 63.74 9.78
CA GLY A 40 0.39 65.20 9.54
C GLY A 40 1.00 65.67 8.18
N GLY A 41 0.22 65.71 7.09
CA GLY A 41 0.65 66.02 5.70
C GLY A 41 1.39 67.35 5.33
N GLY A 42 1.86 67.43 4.08
CA GLY A 42 2.40 68.67 3.46
C GLY A 42 3.16 68.44 2.13
N VAL A 43 2.79 69.14 1.04
CA VAL A 43 3.36 69.00 -0.33
C VAL A 43 3.95 70.33 -0.80
N VAL A 44 5.20 70.38 -1.34
CA VAL A 44 5.55 70.92 -2.69
C VAL A 44 6.99 70.60 -3.18
N SER A 45 7.10 70.26 -4.47
CA SER A 45 8.15 70.57 -5.47
C SER A 45 9.64 70.14 -5.37
N SER A 46 10.05 69.46 -6.45
CA SER A 46 11.24 69.69 -7.31
C SER A 46 12.39 68.66 -7.30
N ALA A 47 12.76 68.31 -8.53
CA ALA A 47 13.65 67.24 -9.00
C ALA A 47 15.01 67.06 -8.32
N SER A 48 15.40 65.80 -8.11
CA SER A 48 16.49 65.16 -8.88
C SER A 48 16.64 63.66 -8.51
N SER A 49 17.43 62.92 -9.29
CA SER A 49 17.46 61.45 -9.30
C SER A 49 18.00 60.80 -8.03
N SER A 50 17.30 59.78 -7.54
CA SER A 50 17.90 58.66 -6.81
C SER A 50 17.18 57.36 -7.17
N ARG A 51 17.91 56.23 -7.15
CA ARG A 51 17.36 54.90 -7.32
C ARG A 51 16.48 54.55 -6.12
N ALA A 52 15.26 54.10 -6.37
CA ALA A 52 14.44 53.39 -5.40
C ALA A 52 13.74 52.21 -6.10
N ASP A 53 14.12 51.00 -5.66
CA ASP A 53 13.25 49.86 -5.41
C ASP A 53 12.20 49.51 -6.49
N ALA A 54 12.63 48.67 -7.42
CA ALA A 54 11.71 47.75 -8.08
C ALA A 54 11.20 46.75 -7.04
N VAL A 55 9.98 46.99 -6.54
CA VAL A 55 9.20 45.98 -5.81
C VAL A 55 8.98 44.79 -6.76
N ASP A 56 9.28 43.58 -6.28
CA ASP A 56 9.04 42.35 -7.05
C ASP A 56 7.57 42.24 -7.46
N ASP A 57 7.33 42.25 -8.78
CA ASP A 57 6.05 41.84 -9.36
C ASP A 57 5.95 40.31 -9.28
N PRO A 58 4.90 39.73 -8.63
CA PRO A 58 4.68 38.29 -8.57
C PRO A 58 4.59 37.59 -9.95
N GLY A 59 4.43 38.35 -11.05
CA GLY A 59 4.40 37.83 -12.42
C GLY A 59 5.76 37.43 -13.04
N THR A 60 6.88 37.54 -12.32
CA THR A 60 8.23 37.39 -12.92
C THR A 60 8.92 36.02 -12.76
N ASP A 61 8.40 35.07 -11.97
CA ASP A 61 8.91 33.69 -11.96
C ASP A 61 8.36 32.93 -13.19
N PRO A 62 9.18 32.61 -14.21
CA PRO A 62 8.71 31.88 -15.39
C PRO A 62 8.15 30.49 -15.02
N TRP A 63 8.52 29.94 -13.86
CA TRP A 63 7.99 28.68 -13.35
C TRP A 63 6.61 28.80 -12.69
N LEU A 64 6.26 29.96 -12.11
CA LEU A 64 4.86 30.20 -11.71
C LEU A 64 3.97 30.16 -12.95
N LYS A 65 4.38 30.83 -14.03
CA LYS A 65 3.60 30.80 -15.27
C LYS A 65 3.57 29.43 -15.94
N SER A 66 4.70 28.72 -15.93
CA SER A 66 4.78 27.31 -16.34
C SER A 66 3.73 26.48 -15.59
N ALA A 67 3.69 26.60 -14.26
CA ALA A 67 2.81 25.83 -13.42
C ALA A 67 1.32 26.11 -13.66
N GLU A 68 0.94 27.38 -13.87
CA GLU A 68 -0.42 27.75 -14.29
C GLU A 68 -0.84 27.13 -15.62
N LEU A 69 0.04 27.15 -16.63
CA LEU A 69 -0.26 26.63 -17.96
C LEU A 69 -0.49 25.11 -17.93
N ASN A 70 0.30 24.39 -17.14
CA ASN A 70 0.08 22.98 -16.86
C ASN A 70 -1.30 22.72 -16.22
N ALA A 71 -1.60 23.45 -15.14
CA ALA A 71 -2.83 23.28 -14.39
C ALA A 71 -4.08 23.60 -15.23
N ALA A 72 -4.00 24.61 -16.10
CA ALA A 72 -5.08 24.97 -17.02
C ALA A 72 -5.38 23.82 -18.00
N GLU A 73 -4.35 23.19 -18.58
CA GLU A 73 -4.52 22.11 -19.57
C GLU A 73 -4.98 20.79 -18.91
N VAL A 74 -4.56 20.53 -17.66
CA VAL A 74 -5.02 19.40 -16.84
C VAL A 74 -6.48 19.56 -16.38
N GLN A 75 -6.99 20.79 -16.25
CA GLN A 75 -8.38 21.07 -15.84
C GLN A 75 -9.38 21.20 -17.01
N GLN A 76 -8.94 21.30 -18.27
CA GLN A 76 -9.80 21.82 -19.35
C GLN A 76 -10.78 20.84 -20.03
N THR A 77 -10.83 19.55 -19.68
CA THR A 77 -11.61 18.56 -20.47
C THR A 77 -12.92 18.05 -19.86
N ASP A 78 -13.42 18.61 -18.75
CA ASP A 78 -14.76 18.26 -18.23
C ASP A 78 -15.93 18.85 -19.05
N VAL A 79 -15.66 19.65 -20.09
CA VAL A 79 -16.68 20.45 -20.80
C VAL A 79 -16.88 20.05 -22.28
N ALA A 80 -16.09 19.11 -22.82
CA ALA A 80 -16.15 18.72 -24.24
C ALA A 80 -16.98 17.43 -24.51
N ALA A 81 -17.84 17.03 -23.58
CA ALA A 81 -18.73 15.85 -23.70
C ALA A 81 -20.23 16.21 -23.58
N GLY A 82 -20.60 17.42 -23.99
CA GLY A 82 -21.98 17.88 -24.09
C GLY A 82 -22.48 17.92 -25.54
N GLU A 83 -23.72 17.47 -25.75
CA GLU A 83 -24.54 17.69 -26.96
C GLU A 83 -24.11 17.03 -28.28
N SER A 84 -24.27 15.70 -28.38
CA SER A 84 -25.25 15.15 -29.35
C SER A 84 -25.68 13.73 -28.97
N GLY A 85 -26.94 13.40 -29.26
CA GLY A 85 -27.52 12.10 -28.92
C GLY A 85 -27.04 10.98 -29.84
N SER A 86 -26.04 10.22 -29.40
CA SER A 86 -25.80 8.84 -29.84
C SER A 86 -25.19 8.04 -28.70
N PRO A 87 -25.50 6.73 -28.58
CA PRO A 87 -24.93 5.91 -27.53
C PRO A 87 -23.41 5.90 -27.70
N ALA A 88 -22.70 6.35 -26.66
CA ALA A 88 -21.25 6.27 -26.60
C ALA A 88 -20.85 4.81 -26.83
N THR A 89 -20.31 4.53 -28.01
CA THR A 89 -19.82 3.20 -28.36
C THR A 89 -18.74 2.84 -27.35
N ASN A 90 -18.80 1.62 -26.83
CA ASN A 90 -17.71 1.04 -26.05
C ASN A 90 -16.48 0.96 -26.96
N ILE A 91 -15.68 2.03 -26.98
CA ILE A 91 -14.30 1.98 -27.45
C ILE A 91 -13.56 1.17 -26.38
N VAL A 92 -13.60 -0.15 -26.57
CA VAL A 92 -12.64 -1.09 -26.01
C VAL A 92 -11.28 -0.44 -26.18
N ALA A 93 -10.57 -0.23 -25.07
CA ALA A 93 -9.25 0.37 -25.08
C ALA A 93 -8.37 -0.37 -26.07
N LYS A 94 -8.15 0.23 -27.24
CA LYS A 94 -7.21 -0.27 -28.24
C LYS A 94 -5.86 -0.36 -27.54
N ALA A 95 -5.19 -1.50 -27.67
CA ALA A 95 -4.10 -1.90 -26.77
C ALA A 95 -3.03 -0.80 -26.60
N VAL A 96 -3.16 -0.05 -25.50
CA VAL A 96 -2.16 0.93 -25.05
C VAL A 96 -0.91 0.12 -24.73
N THR A 97 0.19 0.38 -25.42
CA THR A 97 1.44 -0.37 -25.19
C THR A 97 2.16 0.24 -23.99
N PRO A 98 2.18 -0.43 -22.81
CA PRO A 98 2.75 0.16 -21.61
C PRO A 98 4.27 0.17 -21.74
N VAL A 99 4.88 1.32 -21.48
CA VAL A 99 6.32 1.47 -21.31
C VAL A 99 6.62 1.81 -19.86
N ASN A 100 7.65 1.16 -19.33
CA ASN A 100 8.16 1.41 -17.99
C ASN A 100 8.97 2.71 -17.98
N VAL A 101 8.62 3.64 -17.09
CA VAL A 101 9.39 4.85 -16.84
C VAL A 101 10.27 4.64 -15.60
N TYR A 102 11.58 4.70 -15.80
CA TYR A 102 12.62 4.42 -14.81
C TYR A 102 13.03 5.68 -14.06
N ARG A 103 13.21 5.61 -12.73
CA ARG A 103 13.67 6.74 -11.89
C ARG A 103 15.15 6.62 -11.54
N PHE A 104 15.84 7.75 -11.53
CA PHE A 104 17.20 7.90 -11.04
C PHE A 104 17.32 9.12 -10.12
N TYR A 105 18.05 8.97 -9.02
CA TYR A 105 18.38 10.05 -8.09
C TYR A 105 19.80 10.56 -8.29
N ASN A 106 19.97 11.85 -8.58
CA ASN A 106 21.28 12.48 -8.68
C ASN A 106 21.83 12.78 -7.27
N ARG A 107 22.87 12.05 -6.86
CA ARG A 107 23.44 12.17 -5.51
C ARG A 107 24.07 13.54 -5.20
N ASN A 108 24.43 14.32 -6.22
CA ASN A 108 25.01 15.65 -6.05
C ASN A 108 23.93 16.75 -6.09
N SER A 109 23.09 16.73 -7.15
CA SER A 109 22.10 17.79 -7.37
C SER A 109 20.75 17.53 -6.69
N GLY A 110 20.50 16.35 -6.11
CA GLY A 110 19.22 15.95 -5.53
C GLY A 110 18.05 15.88 -6.53
N ALA A 111 18.30 16.21 -7.80
CA ALA A 111 17.32 16.14 -8.87
C ALA A 111 17.07 14.69 -9.27
N HIS A 112 15.89 14.44 -9.84
CA HIS A 112 15.54 13.14 -10.38
C HIS A 112 15.55 13.16 -11.91
N PHE A 113 15.95 12.04 -12.52
CA PHE A 113 15.89 11.80 -13.95
C PHE A 113 14.94 10.64 -14.24
N TYR A 114 14.13 10.79 -15.30
CA TYR A 114 13.10 9.83 -15.69
C TYR A 114 13.23 9.44 -17.15
N THR A 115 13.19 8.15 -17.47
CA THR A 115 13.24 7.69 -18.88
C THR A 115 12.34 6.50 -19.15
N ALA A 116 11.63 6.53 -20.28
CA ALA A 116 10.91 5.38 -20.82
C ALA A 116 11.81 4.44 -21.64
N SER A 117 13.05 4.86 -21.96
CA SER A 117 13.98 4.10 -22.78
C SER A 117 14.83 3.18 -21.90
N ALA A 118 14.63 1.86 -22.03
CA ALA A 118 15.48 0.86 -21.38
C ALA A 118 16.96 1.00 -21.81
N THR A 119 17.22 1.39 -23.06
CA THR A 119 18.58 1.65 -23.57
C THR A 119 19.21 2.87 -22.90
N GLU A 120 18.44 3.94 -22.68
CA GLU A 120 18.93 5.13 -21.98
C GLU A 120 19.16 4.84 -20.49
N ARG A 121 18.26 4.08 -19.85
CA ARG A 121 18.44 3.54 -18.49
C ARG A 121 19.76 2.78 -18.38
N ASP A 122 19.99 1.80 -19.25
CA ASP A 122 21.18 0.93 -19.18
C ASP A 122 22.47 1.71 -19.47
N ARG A 123 22.43 2.67 -20.40
CA ARG A 123 23.53 3.61 -20.64
C ARG A 123 23.82 4.46 -19.40
N VAL A 124 22.80 5.04 -18.77
CA VAL A 124 22.96 5.88 -17.57
C VAL A 124 23.54 5.07 -16.40
N ILE A 125 23.05 3.85 -16.17
CA ILE A 125 23.62 2.91 -15.17
C ILE A 125 25.10 2.66 -15.44
N ALA A 126 25.48 2.43 -16.70
CA ALA A 126 26.85 2.10 -17.09
C ALA A 126 27.81 3.32 -17.12
N THR A 127 27.32 4.53 -17.43
CA THR A 127 28.20 5.68 -17.75
C THR A 127 28.02 6.90 -16.86
N VAL A 128 27.01 6.97 -15.96
CA VAL A 128 26.73 8.16 -15.14
C VAL A 128 26.59 7.79 -13.65
N PRO A 129 27.69 7.46 -12.93
CA PRO A 129 27.62 6.91 -11.55
C PRO A 129 27.00 7.82 -10.48
N VAL A 130 26.84 9.12 -10.78
CA VAL A 130 26.16 10.09 -9.90
C VAL A 130 24.63 9.91 -9.90
N LEU A 131 24.07 9.34 -10.97
CA LEU A 131 22.65 8.98 -11.07
C LEU A 131 22.45 7.56 -10.51
N ALA A 132 22.02 7.49 -9.26
CA ALA A 132 21.65 6.22 -8.62
C ALA A 132 20.32 5.73 -9.21
N TYR A 133 20.30 4.53 -9.79
CA TYR A 133 19.08 3.90 -10.26
C TYR A 133 18.18 3.51 -9.08
N GLU A 134 16.93 3.99 -9.09
CA GLU A 134 15.94 3.72 -8.04
C GLU A 134 14.86 2.71 -8.46
N GLY A 135 14.83 2.30 -9.73
CA GLY A 135 13.89 1.31 -10.24
C GLY A 135 12.79 1.90 -11.13
N LEU A 136 11.62 1.25 -11.11
CA LEU A 136 10.42 1.66 -11.84
C LEU A 136 9.71 2.80 -11.09
N ALA A 137 9.48 3.93 -11.78
CA ALA A 137 8.71 5.06 -11.26
C ALA A 137 7.20 4.85 -11.46
N PHE A 138 6.81 4.59 -12.70
CA PHE A 138 5.44 4.43 -13.17
C PHE A 138 5.45 3.85 -14.60
N GLN A 139 4.26 3.56 -15.13
CA GLN A 139 4.08 3.20 -16.54
C GLN A 139 3.44 4.37 -17.31
N ALA A 140 3.73 4.46 -18.60
CA ALA A 140 3.11 5.40 -19.52
C ALA A 140 2.83 4.70 -20.86
N SER A 141 2.16 5.35 -21.81
CA SER A 141 2.00 4.77 -23.14
C SER A 141 3.20 5.06 -24.03
N GLY A 142 3.80 4.02 -24.63
CA GLY A 142 4.82 4.17 -25.66
C GLY A 142 4.26 4.64 -27.01
N THR A 143 2.94 4.54 -27.21
CA THR A 143 2.24 4.82 -28.46
C THR A 143 1.22 5.94 -28.31
N SER A 144 1.09 6.78 -29.33
CA SER A 144 0.00 7.77 -29.41
C SER A 144 -1.36 7.09 -29.59
N ASP A 145 -2.39 7.61 -28.95
CA ASP A 145 -3.79 7.24 -29.16
C ASP A 145 -4.68 8.49 -29.04
N ALA A 146 -5.88 8.47 -29.60
CA ALA A 146 -6.82 9.61 -29.57
C ALA A 146 -7.24 10.02 -28.14
N ALA A 147 -7.16 9.11 -27.16
CA ALA A 147 -7.45 9.40 -25.76
C ALA A 147 -6.23 9.91 -24.96
N LEU A 148 -5.06 10.08 -25.58
CA LEU A 148 -3.79 10.40 -24.92
C LEU A 148 -3.14 11.66 -25.50
N SER A 149 -2.54 12.47 -24.62
CA SER A 149 -1.68 13.60 -24.98
C SER A 149 -0.20 13.22 -24.87
N PRO A 150 0.68 13.75 -25.73
CA PRO A 150 2.13 13.58 -25.59
C PRO A 150 2.67 14.27 -24.34
N VAL A 151 3.69 13.67 -23.72
CA VAL A 151 4.50 14.29 -22.66
C VAL A 151 5.85 14.70 -23.24
N TYR A 152 6.08 16.01 -23.26
CA TYR A 152 7.25 16.68 -23.79
C TYR A 152 8.43 16.61 -22.82
N ARG A 153 9.62 16.27 -23.32
CA ARG A 153 10.87 16.23 -22.55
C ARG A 153 11.76 17.42 -22.91
N PHE A 154 12.41 17.97 -21.90
CA PHE A 154 13.43 19.00 -22.06
C PHE A 154 14.67 18.67 -21.25
N PHE A 155 15.84 19.01 -21.78
CA PHE A 155 17.13 18.92 -21.11
C PHE A 155 17.69 20.31 -20.81
N ASN A 156 18.03 20.60 -19.55
CA ASN A 156 18.70 21.84 -19.18
C ASN A 156 20.21 21.71 -19.39
N GLY A 157 20.74 22.39 -20.40
CA GLY A 157 22.16 22.34 -20.76
C GLY A 157 23.11 22.96 -19.72
N GLN A 158 22.61 23.75 -18.78
CA GLN A 158 23.41 24.40 -17.73
C GLN A 158 23.48 23.56 -16.44
N THR A 159 22.39 22.88 -16.08
CA THR A 159 22.29 22.15 -14.79
C THR A 159 22.25 20.64 -14.93
N GLY A 160 22.05 20.11 -16.14
CA GLY A 160 21.95 18.68 -16.42
C GLY A 160 20.63 18.03 -15.95
N VAL A 161 19.65 18.82 -15.48
CA VAL A 161 18.34 18.32 -15.06
C VAL A 161 17.38 18.22 -16.25
N HIS A 162 16.39 17.35 -16.15
CA HIS A 162 15.33 17.24 -17.15
C HIS A 162 14.01 17.83 -16.64
N PHE A 163 13.17 18.27 -17.57
CA PHE A 163 11.80 18.72 -17.30
C PHE A 163 10.81 17.97 -18.19
N TYR A 164 9.60 17.76 -17.68
CA TYR A 164 8.55 16.98 -18.33
C TYR A 164 7.20 17.69 -18.19
N THR A 165 6.48 17.85 -19.29
CA THR A 165 5.13 18.40 -19.27
C THR A 165 4.21 17.73 -20.28
N ILE A 166 2.94 17.55 -19.93
CA ILE A 166 1.89 17.18 -20.89
C ILE A 166 1.38 18.40 -21.66
N SER A 167 1.55 19.61 -21.10
CA SER A 167 0.90 20.80 -21.60
C SER A 167 1.63 21.33 -22.81
N GLN A 168 0.91 21.45 -23.93
CA GLN A 168 1.42 22.10 -25.11
C GLN A 168 1.68 23.59 -24.84
N SER A 169 0.83 24.25 -24.05
CA SER A 169 1.00 25.67 -23.73
C SER A 169 2.24 25.90 -22.85
N GLU A 170 2.48 25.02 -21.87
CA GLU A 170 3.68 25.05 -21.03
C GLU A 170 4.96 24.76 -21.85
N ARG A 171 4.90 23.78 -22.77
CA ARG A 171 6.00 23.50 -23.72
C ARG A 171 6.40 24.75 -24.50
N ASP A 172 5.42 25.44 -25.09
CA ASP A 172 5.67 26.60 -25.95
C ASP A 172 6.17 27.81 -25.15
N HIS A 173 5.66 28.00 -23.92
CA HIS A 173 6.18 28.99 -22.96
C HIS A 173 7.64 28.72 -22.57
N ILE A 174 8.01 27.47 -22.29
CA ILE A 174 9.40 27.10 -21.94
C ILE A 174 10.34 27.36 -23.13
N ILE A 175 9.95 26.98 -24.35
CA ILE A 175 10.73 27.27 -25.57
C ILE A 175 10.94 28.77 -25.76
N ALA A 176 9.92 29.59 -25.49
CA ALA A 176 9.98 31.04 -25.66
C ALA A 176 10.76 31.78 -24.56
N THR A 177 10.76 31.28 -23.32
CA THR A 177 11.22 32.04 -22.14
C THR A 177 12.40 31.45 -21.39
N LEU A 178 12.72 30.16 -21.57
CA LEU A 178 13.78 29.46 -20.83
C LEU A 178 14.84 28.87 -21.78
N PRO A 179 15.71 29.70 -22.38
CA PRO A 179 16.67 29.29 -23.42
C PRO A 179 17.73 28.27 -22.96
N GLN A 180 17.86 28.02 -21.66
CA GLN A 180 18.70 26.96 -21.10
C GLN A 180 18.10 25.56 -21.25
N PHE A 181 16.80 25.42 -21.56
CA PHE A 181 16.13 24.15 -21.80
C PHE A 181 16.04 23.85 -23.30
N THR A 182 16.70 22.78 -23.73
CA THR A 182 16.57 22.23 -25.09
C THR A 182 15.40 21.25 -25.13
N TYR A 183 14.47 21.43 -26.06
CA TYR A 183 13.38 20.48 -26.30
C TYR A 183 13.93 19.20 -26.96
N GLU A 184 13.65 18.04 -26.35
CA GLU A 184 14.14 16.73 -26.81
C GLU A 184 13.07 15.89 -27.53
N GLY A 185 11.82 16.37 -27.62
CA GLY A 185 10.71 15.63 -28.22
C GLY A 185 9.73 15.05 -27.20
N VAL A 186 8.99 14.02 -27.61
CA VAL A 186 8.00 13.32 -26.79
C VAL A 186 8.66 12.14 -26.07
N ALA A 187 8.56 12.09 -24.74
CA ALA A 187 9.08 10.97 -23.93
C ALA A 187 8.14 9.76 -23.93
N TYR A 188 6.84 10.00 -23.84
CA TYR A 188 5.75 9.02 -23.77
C TYR A 188 4.40 9.75 -23.88
N HIS A 189 3.28 9.03 -23.84
CA HIS A 189 1.94 9.61 -23.83
C HIS A 189 1.19 9.28 -22.53
N ALA A 190 0.35 10.22 -22.08
CA ALA A 190 -0.40 10.18 -20.82
C ALA A 190 -1.76 10.89 -21.01
N ARG A 191 -2.55 11.08 -19.95
CA ARG A 191 -3.83 11.83 -20.02
C ARG A 191 -3.75 13.16 -19.26
N THR A 192 -4.37 14.19 -19.82
CA THR A 192 -4.57 15.49 -19.14
C THR A 192 -5.59 15.38 -18.02
N ALA A 193 -6.62 14.53 -18.17
CA ALA A 193 -7.66 14.32 -17.16
C ALA A 193 -7.68 12.91 -16.57
N ALA A 194 -8.32 12.81 -15.40
CA ALA A 194 -8.52 11.56 -14.68
C ALA A 194 -9.33 10.53 -15.50
N GLY A 195 -9.18 9.25 -15.13
CA GLY A 195 -10.07 8.19 -15.60
C GLY A 195 -9.53 6.80 -15.32
N THR A 196 -10.39 5.80 -15.54
CA THR A 196 -10.11 4.38 -15.31
C THR A 196 -8.82 3.94 -15.99
N GLY A 197 -7.94 3.27 -15.25
CA GLY A 197 -6.62 2.82 -15.73
C GLY A 197 -5.49 3.85 -15.61
N PHE A 198 -5.77 5.08 -15.16
CA PHE A 198 -4.78 6.15 -14.99
C PHE A 198 -4.70 6.61 -13.53
N ARG A 199 -3.52 7.07 -13.10
CA ARG A 199 -3.27 7.60 -11.75
C ARG A 199 -2.55 8.95 -11.81
N PRO A 200 -2.78 9.86 -10.86
CA PRO A 200 -2.11 11.15 -10.84
C PRO A 200 -0.59 10.99 -10.70
N LEU A 201 0.16 11.78 -11.47
CA LEU A 201 1.57 12.08 -11.23
C LEU A 201 1.64 13.47 -10.57
N TYR A 202 2.04 13.52 -9.31
CA TYR A 202 2.20 14.76 -8.55
C TYR A 202 3.49 15.48 -8.96
N ARG A 203 3.44 16.81 -9.13
CA ARG A 203 4.60 17.66 -9.43
C ARG A 203 4.95 18.57 -8.26
N PHE A 204 6.26 18.74 -8.07
CA PHE A 204 6.85 19.66 -7.11
C PHE A 204 7.97 20.46 -7.77
N TYR A 205 8.10 21.74 -7.44
CA TYR A 205 9.21 22.59 -7.88
C TYR A 205 10.14 22.94 -6.71
N VAL A 206 11.45 22.82 -6.94
CA VAL A 206 12.49 23.12 -5.94
C VAL A 206 13.19 24.41 -6.34
N ALA A 207 12.60 25.55 -5.93
CA ALA A 207 12.95 26.88 -6.44
C ALA A 207 14.43 27.25 -6.26
N ASN A 208 15.04 26.91 -5.12
CA ASN A 208 16.45 27.18 -4.86
C ASN A 208 17.43 26.27 -5.63
N ARG A 209 16.94 25.32 -6.44
CA ARG A 209 17.75 24.40 -7.25
C ARG A 209 17.31 24.28 -8.71
N GLY A 210 16.21 24.91 -9.10
CA GLY A 210 15.76 25.01 -10.50
C GLY A 210 15.37 23.67 -11.14
N PHE A 211 14.81 22.72 -10.37
CA PHE A 211 14.36 21.43 -10.88
C PHE A 211 12.99 21.03 -10.34
N HIS A 212 12.37 20.05 -11.01
CA HIS A 212 11.10 19.46 -10.60
C HIS A 212 11.28 18.03 -10.09
N PHE A 213 10.41 17.64 -9.17
CA PHE A 213 10.27 16.27 -8.67
C PHE A 213 8.88 15.74 -9.02
N PHE A 214 8.82 14.47 -9.44
CA PHE A 214 7.59 13.81 -9.88
C PHE A 214 7.39 12.47 -9.16
N THR A 215 6.17 12.23 -8.67
CA THR A 215 5.83 10.94 -8.06
C THR A 215 4.37 10.55 -8.27
N THR A 216 4.10 9.26 -8.46
CA THR A 216 2.73 8.71 -8.40
C THR A 216 2.36 8.19 -7.01
N SER A 217 3.29 8.23 -6.05
CA SER A 217 3.04 7.81 -4.68
C SER A 217 2.42 8.95 -3.90
N SER A 218 1.14 8.83 -3.56
CA SER A 218 0.44 9.80 -2.70
C SER A 218 1.06 9.90 -1.30
N SER A 219 1.68 8.81 -0.82
CA SER A 219 2.45 8.81 0.44
C SER A 219 3.76 9.59 0.31
N GLU A 220 4.52 9.39 -0.76
CA GLU A 220 5.77 10.15 -1.02
C GLU A 220 5.44 11.64 -1.21
N ALA A 221 4.41 11.96 -2.01
CA ALA A 221 3.90 13.33 -2.16
C ALA A 221 3.49 13.93 -0.79
N GLY A 222 2.72 13.20 0.02
CA GLY A 222 2.32 13.64 1.35
C GLY A 222 3.50 13.88 2.30
N GLN A 223 4.54 13.03 2.26
CA GLN A 223 5.76 13.23 3.04
C GLN A 223 6.57 14.43 2.56
N VAL A 224 6.69 14.65 1.25
CA VAL A 224 7.35 15.84 0.68
C VAL A 224 6.62 17.12 1.14
N ILE A 225 5.29 17.17 1.02
CA ILE A 225 4.46 18.30 1.50
C ILE A 225 4.67 18.54 3.00
N ALA A 226 4.70 17.48 3.81
CA ALA A 226 4.75 17.59 5.27
C ALA A 226 6.14 17.90 5.84
N THR A 227 7.22 17.52 5.13
CA THR A 227 8.59 17.52 5.71
C THR A 227 9.62 18.34 4.93
N LEU A 228 9.37 18.68 3.66
CA LEU A 228 10.33 19.35 2.78
C LEU A 228 9.74 20.66 2.23
N PRO A 229 9.65 21.75 3.03
CA PRO A 229 9.02 23.00 2.63
C PRO A 229 9.68 23.70 1.43
N GLN A 230 10.90 23.31 1.06
CA GLN A 230 11.59 23.75 -0.16
C GLN A 230 11.07 23.11 -1.45
N TYR A 231 10.15 22.15 -1.37
CA TYR A 231 9.44 21.55 -2.50
C TYR A 231 8.04 22.18 -2.61
N ARG A 232 7.90 23.21 -3.44
CA ARG A 232 6.59 23.83 -3.75
C ARG A 232 5.73 22.79 -4.47
N TYR A 233 4.62 22.37 -3.85
CA TYR A 233 3.66 21.48 -4.50
C TYR A 233 2.89 22.23 -5.59
N GLU A 234 2.79 21.65 -6.78
CA GLU A 234 2.17 22.28 -7.96
C GLU A 234 0.96 21.51 -8.49
N GLY A 235 0.46 20.53 -7.72
CA GLY A 235 -0.70 19.74 -8.10
C GLY A 235 -0.36 18.46 -8.87
N VAL A 236 -1.32 18.02 -9.68
CA VAL A 236 -1.17 16.88 -10.60
C VAL A 236 -0.62 17.41 -11.92
N ALA A 237 0.54 16.90 -12.34
CA ALA A 237 1.17 17.26 -13.61
C ALA A 237 0.37 16.76 -14.82
N TYR A 238 -0.09 15.51 -14.68
CA TYR A 238 -0.88 14.72 -15.62
C TYR A 238 -1.21 13.36 -15.00
N TYR A 239 -2.02 12.57 -15.69
CA TYR A 239 -2.40 11.22 -15.30
C TYR A 239 -1.65 10.20 -16.16
N VAL A 240 -0.67 9.53 -15.56
CA VAL A 240 0.09 8.44 -16.20
C VAL A 240 -0.72 7.14 -16.14
N LEU A 241 -0.28 6.09 -16.84
CA LEU A 241 -0.88 4.78 -16.61
C LEU A 241 -0.71 4.45 -15.14
N GLY A 242 -1.82 4.08 -14.51
CA GLY A 242 -1.68 3.20 -13.37
C GLY A 242 -1.00 1.93 -13.89
N GLU A 243 -0.11 1.36 -13.07
CA GLU A 243 -0.39 -0.02 -12.67
C GLU A 243 -1.91 -0.06 -12.47
N ALA A 244 -2.66 -0.76 -13.33
CA ALA A 244 -4.11 -0.80 -13.22
C ALA A 244 -4.39 -1.05 -11.74
N ASP A 245 -5.14 -0.16 -11.07
CA ASP A 245 -5.53 -0.39 -9.66
C ASP A 245 -6.09 -1.79 -9.67
N PRO A 246 -5.37 -2.77 -9.06
CA PRO A 246 -5.38 -4.10 -9.62
C PRO A 246 -6.83 -4.49 -9.65
N GLN A 247 -7.26 -4.83 -10.86
CA GLN A 247 -8.55 -5.45 -11.00
C GLN A 247 -8.56 -6.58 -9.95
N PRO A 248 -9.71 -7.14 -9.66
CA PRO A 248 -9.76 -8.57 -9.55
C PRO A 248 -9.73 -9.08 -11.02
N PRO A 249 -8.58 -9.13 -11.75
CA PRO A 249 -8.63 -9.89 -12.98
C PRO A 249 -8.83 -11.33 -12.51
N ALA A 250 -9.74 -12.02 -13.17
CA ALA A 250 -9.59 -13.46 -13.30
C ALA A 250 -8.20 -13.71 -13.92
N GLY A 251 -7.16 -13.93 -13.10
CA GLY A 251 -5.79 -14.10 -13.59
C GLY A 251 -4.63 -13.60 -12.73
N VAL A 252 -4.79 -12.76 -11.69
CA VAL A 252 -3.67 -12.54 -10.72
C VAL A 252 -3.63 -13.68 -9.72
N GLY A 253 -3.21 -14.84 -10.24
CA GLY A 253 -2.77 -16.00 -9.50
C GLY A 253 -1.44 -16.45 -10.06
N TYR A 254 -0.79 -17.41 -9.40
CA TYR A 254 0.38 -18.06 -9.97
C TYR A 254 -0.01 -18.84 -11.23
N HIS A 255 0.49 -18.43 -12.40
CA HIS A 255 0.21 -19.06 -13.70
C HIS A 255 0.94 -20.41 -13.92
N GLY A 256 1.39 -21.07 -12.86
CA GLY A 256 1.81 -22.48 -12.95
C GLY A 256 0.60 -23.41 -13.10
N ASN A 257 0.86 -24.71 -13.17
CA ASN A 257 -0.21 -25.71 -13.21
C ASN A 257 -1.02 -25.66 -11.90
N PRO A 258 -2.32 -25.30 -11.93
CA PRO A 258 -3.10 -25.16 -10.71
C PRO A 258 -3.31 -26.53 -10.06
N VAL A 259 -3.17 -26.58 -8.73
CA VAL A 259 -3.47 -27.79 -7.97
C VAL A 259 -4.97 -27.91 -7.70
N PRO A 260 -5.51 -29.14 -7.54
CA PRO A 260 -6.88 -29.33 -7.08
C PRO A 260 -7.13 -28.68 -5.72
N VAL A 261 -8.28 -28.02 -5.57
CA VAL A 261 -8.72 -27.36 -4.33
C VAL A 261 -9.76 -28.25 -3.64
N PRO A 262 -9.67 -28.49 -2.32
CA PRO A 262 -10.71 -29.21 -1.57
C PRO A 262 -12.08 -28.51 -1.61
N PRO A 263 -13.22 -29.23 -1.56
CA PRO A 263 -14.55 -28.63 -1.59
C PRO A 263 -14.79 -27.53 -0.55
N ASP A 264 -14.25 -27.67 0.67
CA ASP A 264 -14.35 -26.66 1.73
C ASP A 264 -13.77 -25.29 1.30
N GLY A 265 -12.72 -25.30 0.48
CA GLY A 265 -12.05 -24.12 -0.07
C GLY A 265 -12.69 -23.55 -1.34
N ALA A 266 -13.72 -24.18 -1.91
CA ALA A 266 -14.41 -23.68 -3.10
C ALA A 266 -15.18 -22.37 -2.81
N ALA A 267 -15.46 -21.59 -3.86
CA ALA A 267 -16.37 -20.45 -3.77
C ALA A 267 -17.78 -20.89 -3.37
N VAL A 268 -18.52 -20.02 -2.69
CA VAL A 268 -19.94 -20.21 -2.38
C VAL A 268 -20.78 -19.78 -3.59
N ASP A 269 -21.84 -20.51 -3.90
CA ASP A 269 -22.81 -20.07 -4.92
C ASP A 269 -23.63 -18.88 -4.41
N THR A 270 -23.47 -17.74 -5.09
CA THR A 270 -24.14 -16.46 -4.84
C THR A 270 -25.12 -16.08 -5.96
N SER A 271 -25.50 -17.01 -6.82
CA SER A 271 -26.50 -16.81 -7.89
C SER A 271 -27.83 -16.24 -7.36
N GLN A 272 -28.21 -16.65 -6.15
CA GLN A 272 -29.32 -16.09 -5.35
C GLN A 272 -28.75 -15.37 -4.11
N PRO A 273 -28.52 -14.05 -4.17
CA PRO A 273 -28.05 -13.27 -3.02
C PRO A 273 -29.21 -12.89 -2.09
N ASP A 274 -28.96 -12.88 -0.78
CA ASP A 274 -29.91 -12.33 0.20
C ASP A 274 -29.94 -10.79 0.15
N ARG A 275 -28.82 -10.17 -0.25
CA ARG A 275 -28.59 -8.71 -0.25
C ARG A 275 -27.86 -8.28 -1.50
N LEU A 276 -28.35 -7.21 -2.14
CA LEU A 276 -27.72 -6.57 -3.29
C LEU A 276 -27.38 -5.12 -2.94
N ILE A 277 -26.11 -4.77 -2.98
CA ILE A 277 -25.61 -3.41 -2.75
C ILE A 277 -25.57 -2.67 -4.08
N GLY A 278 -26.23 -1.51 -4.16
CA GLY A 278 -26.29 -0.68 -5.37
C GLY A 278 -27.45 -1.01 -6.31
N SER A 279 -27.67 -0.11 -7.28
CA SER A 279 -28.80 -0.09 -8.21
C SER A 279 -28.39 -0.10 -9.69
N GLY A 280 -27.11 -0.34 -9.99
CA GLY A 280 -26.56 -0.42 -11.36
C GLY A 280 -25.55 0.68 -11.72
N THR A 281 -25.17 1.53 -10.76
CA THR A 281 -24.19 2.62 -10.98
C THR A 281 -23.10 2.62 -9.90
N PRO A 282 -21.86 3.09 -10.19
CA PRO A 282 -20.79 3.10 -9.19
C PRO A 282 -21.15 3.91 -7.95
N ALA A 283 -21.81 5.06 -8.12
CA ALA A 283 -22.24 5.94 -7.03
C ALA A 283 -23.31 5.31 -6.11
N SER A 284 -24.08 4.33 -6.59
CA SER A 284 -25.09 3.63 -5.78
C SER A 284 -24.47 2.64 -4.78
N CYS A 285 -23.22 2.23 -4.98
CA CYS A 285 -22.50 1.31 -4.11
C CYS A 285 -21.72 2.06 -3.02
N THR A 286 -22.42 2.45 -1.96
CA THR A 286 -21.82 3.24 -0.86
C THR A 286 -21.13 2.37 0.18
N GLY A 287 -20.08 2.89 0.83
CA GLY A 287 -19.41 2.21 1.93
C GLY A 287 -20.31 1.97 3.15
N GLN A 288 -21.31 2.82 3.37
CA GLN A 288 -22.30 2.60 4.43
C GLN A 288 -23.18 1.38 4.13
N ALA A 289 -23.65 1.22 2.89
CA ALA A 289 -24.42 0.04 2.48
C ALA A 289 -23.63 -1.28 2.65
N VAL A 290 -22.29 -1.24 2.49
CA VAL A 290 -21.41 -2.38 2.81
C VAL A 290 -21.41 -2.69 4.31
N VAL A 291 -21.23 -1.67 5.15
CA VAL A 291 -21.25 -1.82 6.62
C VAL A 291 -22.59 -2.40 7.09
N ASP A 292 -23.70 -1.85 6.61
CA ASP A 292 -25.06 -2.27 6.99
C ASP A 292 -25.38 -3.69 6.50
N ALA A 293 -25.00 -4.04 5.27
CA ALA A 293 -25.22 -5.37 4.72
C ALA A 293 -24.44 -6.45 5.48
N VAL A 294 -23.16 -6.21 5.78
CA VAL A 294 -22.31 -7.14 6.56
C VAL A 294 -22.87 -7.31 7.98
N ALA A 295 -23.36 -6.24 8.60
CA ALA A 295 -23.98 -6.31 9.93
C ALA A 295 -25.28 -7.14 9.98
N LEU A 296 -25.94 -7.35 8.84
CA LEU A 296 -27.16 -8.12 8.71
C LEU A 296 -26.94 -9.60 8.31
N GLY A 297 -25.74 -9.98 7.86
CA GLY A 297 -25.39 -11.35 7.46
C GLY A 297 -25.76 -11.72 6.01
N GLY A 298 -25.62 -13.00 5.68
CA GLY A 298 -26.09 -13.61 4.42
C GLY A 298 -25.16 -13.46 3.22
N LYS A 299 -25.65 -13.86 2.05
CA LYS A 299 -25.01 -13.71 0.74
C LYS A 299 -25.21 -12.29 0.24
N ILE A 300 -24.12 -11.55 0.13
CA ILE A 300 -24.06 -10.14 -0.25
C ILE A 300 -23.36 -10.04 -1.60
N ARG A 301 -24.06 -9.47 -2.58
CA ARG A 301 -23.51 -9.14 -3.90
C ARG A 301 -23.64 -7.65 -4.19
N PHE A 302 -23.00 -7.23 -5.27
CA PHE A 302 -22.93 -5.84 -5.70
C PHE A 302 -23.53 -5.66 -7.10
N ASN A 303 -24.21 -4.53 -7.29
CA ASN A 303 -24.74 -4.04 -8.55
C ASN A 303 -24.28 -2.60 -8.76
N CYS A 304 -22.98 -2.44 -9.03
CA CYS A 304 -22.32 -1.13 -9.19
C CYS A 304 -22.18 -0.70 -10.66
N GLY A 305 -22.86 -1.39 -11.57
CA GLY A 305 -22.62 -1.29 -13.02
C GLY A 305 -21.53 -2.25 -13.50
N PRO A 306 -21.18 -2.20 -14.80
CA PRO A 306 -20.30 -3.17 -15.45
C PRO A 306 -18.80 -2.91 -15.22
N ASN A 307 -18.45 -1.72 -14.72
CA ASN A 307 -17.06 -1.29 -14.54
C ASN A 307 -16.59 -1.56 -13.11
N PRO A 308 -15.28 -1.83 -12.91
CA PRO A 308 -14.69 -1.94 -11.59
C PRO A 308 -14.90 -0.69 -10.73
N VAL A 309 -15.09 -0.88 -9.43
CA VAL A 309 -15.32 0.20 -8.46
C VAL A 309 -14.55 -0.05 -7.16
N THR A 310 -13.94 1.02 -6.63
CA THR A 310 -13.34 1.02 -5.30
C THR A 310 -14.25 1.78 -4.33
N ILE A 311 -14.77 1.08 -3.33
CA ILE A 311 -15.74 1.59 -2.34
C ILE A 311 -15.01 1.86 -1.03
N THR A 312 -14.85 3.12 -0.65
CA THR A 312 -14.24 3.49 0.64
C THR A 312 -15.26 3.36 1.78
N LEU A 313 -14.92 2.61 2.82
CA LEU A 313 -15.77 2.41 3.99
C LEU A 313 -15.66 3.57 4.99
N PRO A 314 -16.79 4.07 5.55
CA PRO A 314 -16.77 5.10 6.59
C PRO A 314 -16.38 4.53 7.97
N SER A 315 -16.53 3.23 8.18
CA SER A 315 -16.20 2.51 9.42
C SER A 315 -15.97 1.02 9.12
N THR A 316 -15.36 0.29 10.07
CA THR A 316 -15.17 -1.15 9.93
C THR A 316 -16.50 -1.89 9.83
N ALA A 317 -16.69 -2.66 8.77
CA ALA A 317 -17.85 -3.52 8.59
C ALA A 317 -17.71 -4.77 9.48
N LYS A 318 -18.71 -5.00 10.33
CA LYS A 318 -18.63 -5.92 11.48
C LYS A 318 -19.60 -7.09 11.35
N VAL A 319 -19.09 -8.31 11.43
CA VAL A 319 -19.89 -9.54 11.49
C VAL A 319 -20.47 -9.69 12.89
N PHE A 320 -21.77 -9.93 13.00
CA PHE A 320 -22.44 -10.23 14.28
C PHE A 320 -22.73 -11.73 14.37
N ASN A 321 -22.41 -12.34 15.52
CA ASN A 321 -22.40 -13.81 15.65
C ASN A 321 -23.82 -14.40 15.69
N ASN A 322 -24.84 -13.58 15.97
CA ASN A 322 -26.26 -13.95 15.98
C ASN A 322 -26.99 -13.67 14.65
N ARG A 323 -26.25 -13.53 13.55
CA ARG A 323 -26.77 -13.31 12.18
C ARG A 323 -26.42 -14.48 11.27
N PRO A 324 -27.06 -14.62 10.09
CA PRO A 324 -26.65 -15.59 9.10
C PRO A 324 -25.18 -15.40 8.67
N ASP A 325 -24.52 -16.49 8.30
CA ASP A 325 -23.15 -16.50 7.77
C ASP A 325 -22.97 -15.44 6.66
N VAL A 326 -21.82 -14.77 6.64
CA VAL A 326 -21.52 -13.70 5.69
C VAL A 326 -20.76 -14.29 4.50
N THR A 327 -21.34 -14.18 3.31
CA THR A 327 -20.62 -14.38 2.04
C THR A 327 -20.61 -13.07 1.29
N LEU A 328 -19.44 -12.45 1.18
CA LEU A 328 -19.26 -11.17 0.48
C LEU A 328 -18.60 -11.43 -0.88
N ASP A 329 -19.37 -11.25 -1.95
CA ASP A 329 -18.94 -11.57 -3.32
C ASP A 329 -18.93 -10.33 -4.22
N GLY A 330 -17.71 -9.85 -4.51
CA GLY A 330 -17.47 -8.66 -5.33
C GLY A 330 -17.64 -8.87 -6.84
N GLY A 331 -17.95 -10.09 -7.30
CA GLY A 331 -18.17 -10.42 -8.72
C GLY A 331 -16.98 -10.17 -9.64
N GLY A 332 -15.78 -9.97 -9.09
CA GLY A 332 -14.58 -9.60 -9.83
C GLY A 332 -14.46 -8.10 -10.14
N LEU A 333 -15.39 -7.25 -9.68
CA LEU A 333 -15.46 -5.82 -10.03
C LEU A 333 -15.35 -4.89 -8.81
N VAL A 334 -15.50 -5.39 -7.59
CA VAL A 334 -15.49 -4.54 -6.39
C VAL A 334 -14.19 -4.66 -5.62
N THR A 335 -13.64 -3.52 -5.23
CA THR A 335 -12.59 -3.39 -4.22
C THR A 335 -13.14 -2.57 -3.05
N LEU A 336 -12.95 -3.05 -1.82
CA LEU A 336 -13.25 -2.29 -0.61
C LEU A 336 -11.99 -1.56 -0.13
N SER A 337 -12.11 -0.27 0.15
CA SER A 337 -11.01 0.54 0.69
C SER A 337 -11.24 0.91 2.16
N GLY A 338 -10.21 0.74 2.98
CA GLY A 338 -10.16 1.29 4.35
C GLY A 338 -9.76 2.77 4.40
N GLY A 339 -9.49 3.40 3.25
CA GLY A 339 -9.16 4.82 3.13
C GLY A 339 -7.97 5.25 3.99
N ASP A 340 -7.03 4.32 4.24
CA ASP A 340 -5.86 4.50 5.11
C ASP A 340 -6.19 4.75 6.60
N ARG A 341 -7.46 4.58 7.00
CA ARG A 341 -8.00 4.99 8.31
C ARG A 341 -8.70 3.87 9.09
N VAL A 342 -9.36 2.93 8.40
CA VAL A 342 -10.15 1.87 9.05
C VAL A 342 -9.72 0.49 8.61
N ARG A 343 -9.80 -0.46 9.54
CA ARG A 343 -9.88 -1.89 9.22
C ARG A 343 -11.17 -2.15 8.44
N ILE A 344 -11.14 -2.99 7.42
CA ILE A 344 -12.27 -3.15 6.49
C ILE A 344 -13.32 -4.12 7.06
N LEU A 345 -12.91 -5.34 7.42
CA LEU A 345 -13.79 -6.37 7.99
C LEU A 345 -13.32 -6.84 9.37
N TYR A 346 -14.30 -7.15 10.23
CA TYR A 346 -14.06 -7.69 11.58
C TYR A 346 -15.06 -8.79 11.93
N GLN A 347 -14.54 -9.98 12.22
CA GLN A 347 -15.26 -11.08 12.88
C GLN A 347 -14.55 -11.39 14.20
N ASN A 348 -15.25 -11.27 15.32
CA ASN A 348 -14.72 -11.72 16.60
C ASN A 348 -15.85 -12.30 17.45
N THR A 349 -15.85 -13.63 17.57
CA THR A 349 -16.81 -14.36 18.38
C THR A 349 -16.65 -14.14 19.88
N CYS A 350 -15.46 -13.68 20.32
CA CYS A 350 -15.15 -13.34 21.71
C CYS A 350 -15.41 -11.88 22.06
N ASP A 351 -15.74 -11.03 21.09
CA ASP A 351 -16.14 -9.64 21.33
C ASP A 351 -17.64 -9.58 21.71
N PRO A 352 -18.00 -9.15 22.94
CA PRO A 352 -19.40 -9.08 23.35
C PRO A 352 -20.20 -8.04 22.54
N ALA A 353 -19.55 -7.04 21.91
CA ALA A 353 -20.22 -6.10 21.02
C ALA A 353 -20.75 -6.79 19.75
N GLN A 354 -20.20 -7.96 19.39
CA GLN A 354 -20.66 -8.78 18.26
C GLN A 354 -21.69 -9.84 18.67
N VAL A 355 -22.17 -9.78 19.93
CA VAL A 355 -23.10 -10.71 20.60
C VAL A 355 -22.48 -12.10 20.82
N TRP A 356 -22.41 -12.55 22.07
CA TRP A 356 -22.02 -13.94 22.38
C TRP A 356 -23.19 -14.90 22.15
N THR A 357 -22.93 -15.97 21.40
CA THR A 357 -23.90 -17.03 21.06
C THR A 357 -23.70 -18.33 21.82
N THR A 358 -22.55 -18.53 22.47
CA THR A 358 -22.26 -19.67 23.35
C THR A 358 -21.35 -19.25 24.51
N SER A 359 -21.13 -20.16 25.46
CA SER A 359 -20.18 -20.00 26.57
C SER A 359 -18.70 -20.15 26.18
N HIS A 360 -18.38 -20.65 24.99
CA HIS A 360 -17.01 -20.98 24.56
C HIS A 360 -16.66 -20.19 23.29
N CYS A 361 -16.49 -18.88 23.46
CA CYS A 361 -16.45 -17.93 22.35
C CYS A 361 -15.45 -18.30 21.25
N ASN A 362 -14.27 -18.81 21.62
CA ASN A 362 -13.14 -19.06 20.74
C ASN A 362 -13.29 -20.31 19.84
N ASN A 363 -14.22 -21.21 20.14
CA ASN A 363 -14.44 -22.46 19.40
C ASN A 363 -15.93 -22.66 19.06
N GLN A 364 -16.45 -21.83 18.17
CA GLN A 364 -17.82 -21.86 17.67
C GLN A 364 -17.82 -22.13 16.17
N GLU A 365 -18.81 -22.88 15.68
CA GLU A 365 -18.92 -23.21 14.26
C GLU A 365 -19.29 -22.01 13.39
N THR A 366 -20.14 -21.13 13.95
CA THR A 366 -20.63 -19.88 13.35
C THR A 366 -20.10 -18.66 14.11
N PRO A 367 -20.08 -17.47 13.48
CA PRO A 367 -20.40 -17.21 12.08
C PRO A 367 -19.32 -17.74 11.13
N ARG A 368 -19.71 -18.07 9.91
CA ARG A 368 -18.78 -18.35 8.80
C ARG A 368 -18.66 -17.09 7.95
N LEU A 369 -17.43 -16.61 7.74
CA LEU A 369 -17.12 -15.53 6.81
C LEU A 369 -16.48 -16.11 5.55
N THR A 370 -17.05 -15.78 4.39
CA THR A 370 -16.43 -16.00 3.08
C THR A 370 -16.27 -14.65 2.40
N VAL A 371 -15.06 -14.34 1.96
CA VAL A 371 -14.81 -13.24 1.02
C VAL A 371 -14.40 -13.84 -0.31
N GLN A 372 -15.06 -13.43 -1.40
CA GLN A 372 -14.77 -13.98 -2.71
C GLN A 372 -14.87 -12.97 -3.85
N ASN A 373 -14.05 -13.16 -4.89
CA ASN A 373 -14.04 -12.36 -6.12
C ASN A 373 -14.01 -10.84 -5.84
N ILE A 374 -13.25 -10.41 -4.83
CA ILE A 374 -13.31 -9.05 -4.25
C ILE A 374 -11.93 -8.56 -3.82
N GLY A 375 -11.67 -7.28 -4.03
CA GLY A 375 -10.46 -6.58 -3.59
C GLY A 375 -10.58 -5.96 -2.19
N PHE A 376 -9.45 -5.82 -1.51
CA PHE A 376 -9.29 -5.13 -0.22
C PHE A 376 -8.04 -4.26 -0.26
N THR A 377 -8.19 -2.95 -0.13
CA THR A 377 -7.05 -2.01 -0.19
C THR A 377 -7.05 -0.96 0.91
N GLN A 378 -5.87 -0.43 1.24
CA GLN A 378 -5.71 0.69 2.19
C GLN A 378 -6.41 0.47 3.56
N GLY A 379 -6.62 -0.80 3.95
CA GLY A 379 -7.08 -1.17 5.28
C GLY A 379 -6.05 -0.79 6.33
N ASN A 380 -6.45 -0.16 7.42
CA ASN A 380 -5.56 0.26 8.49
C ASN A 380 -6.13 -0.08 9.86
N SER A 381 -5.53 -1.05 10.55
CA SER A 381 -5.92 -1.45 11.90
C SER A 381 -5.10 -0.81 13.02
N THR A 382 -4.17 0.11 12.70
CA THR A 382 -3.28 0.74 13.70
C THR A 382 -4.06 1.32 14.88
N GLY A 383 -3.74 0.86 16.10
CA GLY A 383 -4.39 1.26 17.35
C GLY A 383 -5.63 0.44 17.72
N GLN A 384 -6.06 -0.51 16.87
CA GLN A 384 -7.18 -1.41 17.16
C GLN A 384 -6.70 -2.67 17.92
N LEU A 385 -6.16 -2.45 19.12
CA LEU A 385 -5.33 -3.44 19.85
C LEU A 385 -6.07 -4.63 20.47
N THR A 386 -7.39 -4.74 20.28
CA THR A 386 -8.21 -5.85 20.80
C THR A 386 -7.60 -7.19 20.41
N ASP A 387 -7.42 -8.09 21.39
CA ASP A 387 -6.85 -9.42 21.22
C ASP A 387 -5.44 -9.46 20.56
N GLY A 388 -4.67 -8.37 20.65
CA GLY A 388 -3.30 -8.27 20.11
C GLY A 388 -3.19 -7.51 18.79
N GLY A 389 -4.28 -6.95 18.26
CA GLY A 389 -4.27 -6.08 17.08
C GLY A 389 -3.96 -6.82 15.77
N GLY A 390 -3.43 -6.10 14.77
CA GLY A 390 -3.22 -6.67 13.43
C GLY A 390 -4.47 -6.68 12.54
N GLY A 391 -4.37 -7.31 11.38
CA GLY A 391 -5.48 -7.54 10.44
C GLY A 391 -5.96 -6.27 9.75
N GLY A 392 -5.07 -5.58 9.02
CA GLY A 392 -5.35 -4.26 8.43
C GLY A 392 -6.55 -4.24 7.48
N ALA A 393 -6.72 -5.27 6.63
CA ALA A 393 -7.96 -5.47 5.90
C ALA A 393 -8.98 -6.24 6.74
N ILE A 394 -8.61 -7.44 7.21
CA ILE A 394 -9.52 -8.39 7.86
C ILE A 394 -8.90 -8.94 9.15
N PHE A 395 -9.69 -8.93 10.21
CA PHE A 395 -9.38 -9.63 11.46
C PHE A 395 -10.46 -10.67 11.77
N VAL A 396 -10.03 -11.89 12.13
CA VAL A 396 -10.92 -13.00 12.49
C VAL A 396 -10.51 -13.67 13.80
N ARG A 397 -11.48 -13.86 14.69
CA ARG A 397 -11.37 -14.75 15.85
C ARG A 397 -12.65 -15.56 16.02
N GLY A 398 -12.49 -16.88 16.08
CA GLY A 398 -13.54 -17.89 16.12
C GLY A 398 -14.44 -17.91 14.88
N GLY A 399 -15.45 -18.76 14.91
CA GLY A 399 -16.25 -19.08 13.73
C GLY A 399 -15.41 -19.84 12.70
N GLN A 400 -15.71 -19.63 11.43
CA GLN A 400 -14.91 -20.11 10.30
C GLN A 400 -14.64 -18.99 9.31
N PHE A 401 -13.57 -19.12 8.52
CA PHE A 401 -13.18 -18.12 7.53
C PHE A 401 -12.51 -18.74 6.31
N LYS A 402 -12.84 -18.23 5.11
CA LYS A 402 -12.11 -18.52 3.86
C LYS A 402 -12.06 -17.33 2.91
N ILE A 403 -11.04 -17.35 2.05
CA ILE A 403 -10.71 -16.34 1.05
C ILE A 403 -10.61 -17.03 -0.31
N VAL A 404 -11.35 -16.56 -1.32
CA VAL A 404 -11.38 -17.18 -2.66
C VAL A 404 -11.30 -16.12 -3.76
N ASN A 405 -10.36 -16.22 -4.70
CA ASN A 405 -10.22 -15.30 -5.84
C ASN A 405 -10.18 -13.81 -5.44
N SER A 406 -9.53 -13.48 -4.31
CA SER A 406 -9.54 -12.15 -3.71
C SER A 406 -8.17 -11.50 -3.72
N VAL A 407 -8.15 -10.17 -3.75
CA VAL A 407 -6.92 -9.36 -3.88
C VAL A 407 -6.75 -8.45 -2.68
N PHE A 408 -5.55 -8.41 -2.08
CA PHE A 408 -5.24 -7.62 -0.89
C PHE A 408 -4.02 -6.74 -1.14
N THR A 409 -4.16 -5.42 -1.15
CA THR A 409 -3.06 -4.48 -1.46
C THR A 409 -2.96 -3.33 -0.45
N ARG A 410 -1.74 -2.88 -0.14
CA ARG A 410 -1.49 -1.66 0.67
C ARG A 410 -2.18 -1.64 2.04
N ASN A 411 -2.59 -2.79 2.57
CA ASN A 411 -3.21 -2.89 3.88
C ASN A 411 -2.11 -2.91 4.96
N ARG A 412 -2.37 -2.28 6.12
CA ARG A 412 -1.41 -2.17 7.20
C ARG A 412 -1.96 -2.34 8.61
N CYS A 413 -1.05 -2.72 9.51
CA CYS A 413 -1.24 -2.71 10.95
C CYS A 413 -0.19 -1.81 11.65
N GLU A 414 -0.12 -1.89 12.97
CA GLU A 414 1.00 -1.44 13.80
C GLU A 414 2.38 -1.75 13.17
N THR A 415 3.29 -0.78 13.20
CA THR A 415 4.64 -0.92 12.62
C THR A 415 5.63 -1.69 13.49
N THR A 416 5.28 -1.95 14.76
CA THR A 416 6.14 -2.64 15.74
C THR A 416 5.27 -3.41 16.75
N GLY A 417 5.88 -4.34 17.47
CA GLY A 417 5.22 -5.13 18.52
C GLY A 417 5.42 -6.64 18.32
N PRO A 418 5.64 -7.42 19.40
CA PRO A 418 5.62 -8.87 19.34
C PRO A 418 4.22 -9.37 18.97
N ASP A 419 4.11 -10.44 18.19
CA ASP A 419 2.85 -11.10 17.78
C ASP A 419 1.80 -10.25 17.04
N MET A 420 1.99 -8.93 16.90
CA MET A 420 1.14 -8.06 16.09
C MET A 420 1.43 -8.34 14.62
N GLY A 421 0.41 -8.70 13.85
CA GLY A 421 0.62 -9.32 12.54
C GLY A 421 -0.53 -9.19 11.55
N GLY A 422 -0.28 -9.46 10.27
CA GLY A 422 -1.30 -9.51 9.24
C GLY A 422 -1.65 -8.13 8.71
N GLY A 423 -0.77 -7.55 7.89
CA GLY A 423 -1.05 -6.27 7.22
C GLY A 423 -2.34 -6.35 6.40
N ALA A 424 -2.55 -7.46 5.68
CA ALA A 424 -3.87 -7.80 5.14
C ALA A 424 -4.74 -8.55 6.17
N VAL A 425 -4.35 -9.75 6.58
CA VAL A 425 -5.25 -10.69 7.29
C VAL A 425 -4.63 -11.23 8.57
N ARG A 426 -5.40 -11.18 9.66
CA ARG A 426 -5.03 -11.70 10.98
C ARG A 426 -6.08 -12.68 11.50
N VAL A 427 -5.65 -13.87 11.94
CA VAL A 427 -6.55 -14.89 12.51
C VAL A 427 -6.02 -15.43 13.86
N LEU A 428 -6.90 -15.64 14.84
CA LEU A 428 -6.52 -16.04 16.22
C LEU A 428 -7.16 -17.34 16.74
N SER A 429 -8.33 -17.72 16.23
CA SER A 429 -8.91 -19.05 16.47
C SER A 429 -9.92 -19.36 15.36
N ILE A 430 -10.11 -20.64 15.05
CA ILE A 430 -11.10 -21.15 14.09
C ILE A 430 -11.70 -22.43 14.70
N TYR A 431 -12.97 -22.69 14.39
CA TYR A 431 -13.70 -23.87 14.84
C TYR A 431 -12.90 -25.17 14.65
N GLN A 432 -12.76 -25.96 15.71
CA GLN A 432 -12.09 -27.27 15.72
C GLN A 432 -10.65 -27.25 15.14
N ASN A 433 -9.96 -26.10 15.18
CA ASN A 433 -8.66 -25.89 14.54
C ASN A 433 -8.64 -26.19 13.03
N ARG A 434 -9.80 -26.10 12.36
CA ARG A 434 -9.91 -26.21 10.89
C ARG A 434 -9.03 -25.15 10.23
N PRO A 435 -8.44 -25.44 9.06
CA PRO A 435 -7.62 -24.47 8.35
C PRO A 435 -8.48 -23.33 7.79
N VAL A 436 -7.91 -22.12 7.78
CA VAL A 436 -8.38 -21.06 6.88
C VAL A 436 -7.93 -21.40 5.46
N TYR A 437 -8.90 -21.57 4.57
CA TYR A 437 -8.62 -21.78 3.15
C TYR A 437 -8.36 -20.43 2.46
N VAL A 438 -7.25 -20.34 1.75
CA VAL A 438 -6.88 -19.18 0.92
C VAL A 438 -6.64 -19.69 -0.49
N VAL A 439 -7.51 -19.34 -1.43
CA VAL A 439 -7.59 -19.99 -2.74
C VAL A 439 -7.56 -18.94 -3.85
N GLY A 440 -6.71 -19.12 -4.86
CA GLY A 440 -6.70 -18.27 -6.07
C GLY A 440 -6.46 -16.78 -5.79
N SER A 441 -5.83 -16.43 -4.67
CA SER A 441 -5.84 -15.07 -4.13
C SER A 441 -4.47 -14.40 -4.25
N THR A 442 -4.46 -13.07 -4.35
CA THR A 442 -3.25 -12.24 -4.39
C THR A 442 -3.11 -11.39 -3.14
N PHE A 443 -1.93 -11.39 -2.54
CA PHE A 443 -1.51 -10.48 -1.48
C PHE A 443 -0.31 -9.67 -1.97
N GLY A 444 -0.53 -8.38 -2.21
CA GLY A 444 0.37 -7.50 -2.94
C GLY A 444 0.12 -7.61 -4.44
N GLY A 445 1.10 -8.10 -5.19
CA GLY A 445 1.02 -8.25 -6.66
C GLY A 445 2.10 -7.48 -7.44
N GLY A 446 2.82 -6.57 -6.77
CA GLY A 446 3.89 -5.77 -7.38
C GLY A 446 4.47 -4.74 -6.41
N LEU A 447 5.51 -4.03 -6.85
CA LEU A 447 6.13 -2.94 -6.09
C LEU A 447 5.09 -1.88 -5.71
N GLY A 448 5.09 -1.49 -4.43
CA GLY A 448 4.13 -0.50 -3.92
C GLY A 448 2.67 -0.99 -3.82
N LEU A 449 2.38 -2.27 -4.10
CA LEU A 449 1.08 -2.92 -3.81
C LEU A 449 1.11 -3.75 -2.52
N GLY A 450 2.30 -4.05 -2.00
CA GLY A 450 2.51 -4.87 -0.80
C GLY A 450 1.74 -4.42 0.44
N ASN A 451 1.38 -5.39 1.28
CA ASN A 451 0.81 -5.17 2.60
C ASN A 451 1.93 -5.12 3.66
N SER A 452 1.77 -4.32 4.72
CA SER A 452 2.84 -4.06 5.70
C SER A 452 2.38 -4.05 7.15
N CYS A 453 3.13 -4.68 8.05
CA CYS A 453 2.74 -4.83 9.46
C CYS A 453 3.98 -5.16 10.29
N SER A 454 3.91 -5.09 11.62
CA SER A 454 5.02 -5.44 12.52
C SER A 454 5.59 -6.82 12.16
N ASN A 455 4.69 -7.80 12.01
CA ASN A 455 4.96 -9.14 11.48
C ASN A 455 3.93 -9.48 10.39
N GLY A 456 4.16 -10.52 9.58
CA GLY A 456 3.13 -11.05 8.67
C GLY A 456 2.56 -10.00 7.72
N GLY A 457 3.33 -9.50 6.76
CA GLY A 457 2.87 -8.43 5.85
C GLY A 457 1.54 -8.78 5.17
N ALA A 458 1.41 -9.99 4.62
CA ALA A 458 0.15 -10.50 4.09
C ALA A 458 -0.70 -11.21 5.16
N LEU A 459 -0.27 -12.40 5.59
CA LEU A 459 -1.02 -13.30 6.45
C LEU A 459 -0.37 -13.42 7.83
N SER A 460 -1.19 -13.45 8.88
CA SER A 460 -0.74 -13.77 10.24
C SER A 460 -1.71 -14.69 10.97
N SER A 461 -1.18 -15.63 11.76
CA SER A 461 -1.96 -16.32 12.80
C SER A 461 -1.21 -16.56 14.11
N ILE A 462 -1.99 -16.78 15.18
CA ILE A 462 -1.57 -17.52 16.38
C ILE A 462 -2.48 -18.73 16.48
N GLY A 463 -1.92 -19.93 16.59
CA GLY A 463 -2.64 -21.17 16.86
C GLY A 463 -3.66 -21.59 15.78
N VAL A 464 -3.60 -20.99 14.58
CA VAL A 464 -4.54 -21.27 13.49
C VAL A 464 -3.81 -21.71 12.24
N SER A 465 -4.29 -22.82 11.69
CA SER A 465 -3.81 -23.43 10.47
C SER A 465 -4.21 -22.63 9.22
N TYR A 466 -3.34 -22.61 8.21
CA TYR A 466 -3.64 -22.08 6.87
C TYR A 466 -3.44 -23.17 5.82
N SER A 467 -4.36 -23.23 4.85
CA SER A 467 -4.21 -24.01 3.63
C SER A 467 -4.32 -23.09 2.41
N VAL A 468 -3.16 -22.74 1.86
CA VAL A 468 -3.01 -21.81 0.74
C VAL A 468 -2.90 -22.58 -0.57
N TYR A 469 -3.75 -22.26 -1.54
CA TYR A 469 -3.84 -22.90 -2.85
C TYR A 469 -3.79 -21.86 -3.97
N ASN A 470 -3.02 -22.13 -5.04
CA ASN A 470 -3.08 -21.39 -6.31
C ASN A 470 -2.93 -19.86 -6.17
N SER A 471 -2.20 -19.41 -5.15
CA SER A 471 -2.18 -18.01 -4.69
C SER A 471 -0.83 -17.34 -4.94
N LEU A 472 -0.83 -16.00 -4.96
CA LEU A 472 0.36 -15.16 -5.11
C LEU A 472 0.54 -14.29 -3.87
N LEU A 473 1.68 -14.40 -3.19
CA LEU A 473 2.03 -13.54 -2.06
C LEU A 473 3.34 -12.83 -2.39
N THR A 474 3.27 -11.55 -2.76
CA THR A 474 4.44 -10.84 -3.25
C THR A 474 4.54 -9.38 -2.81
N HIS A 475 5.78 -8.90 -2.63
CA HIS A 475 6.09 -7.53 -2.21
C HIS A 475 5.58 -7.12 -0.81
N ASN A 476 5.16 -8.07 0.04
CA ASN A 476 4.70 -7.80 1.40
C ASN A 476 5.87 -7.62 2.37
N SER A 477 5.68 -6.84 3.44
CA SER A 477 6.75 -6.45 4.35
C SER A 477 6.41 -6.59 5.83
N ALA A 478 7.25 -7.31 6.58
CA ALA A 478 7.29 -7.26 8.03
C ALA A 478 8.29 -6.18 8.48
N VAL A 479 7.76 -5.05 8.98
CA VAL A 479 8.52 -3.80 9.22
C VAL A 479 8.96 -3.59 10.68
N GLY A 480 8.52 -4.45 11.61
CA GLY A 480 8.94 -4.39 13.01
C GLY A 480 10.43 -4.68 13.21
N ASN A 481 10.92 -4.51 14.43
CA ASN A 481 12.33 -4.72 14.76
C ASN A 481 12.46 -5.18 16.21
N GLY A 482 13.18 -6.29 16.43
CA GLY A 482 13.30 -6.92 17.74
C GLY A 482 12.95 -8.40 17.82
N ALA A 483 12.44 -9.01 16.74
CA ALA A 483 11.97 -10.40 16.66
C ALA A 483 10.74 -10.72 17.53
N ASN A 484 10.31 -11.99 17.51
CA ASN A 484 9.35 -12.56 18.46
C ASN A 484 9.98 -13.77 19.19
N PRO A 485 10.01 -13.82 20.54
CA PRO A 485 9.69 -12.72 21.46
C PRO A 485 10.66 -11.54 21.30
N ALA A 486 10.26 -10.35 21.75
CA ALA A 486 11.05 -9.13 21.61
C ALA A 486 12.38 -9.22 22.38
N ARG A 487 13.49 -8.89 21.70
CA ARG A 487 14.82 -8.75 22.31
C ARG A 487 14.85 -7.57 23.28
N ALA A 488 15.70 -7.66 24.30
CA ALA A 488 15.88 -6.59 25.28
C ALA A 488 16.19 -5.24 24.59
N GLY A 489 15.44 -4.19 24.96
CA GLY A 489 15.60 -2.85 24.39
C GLY A 489 14.97 -2.63 23.00
N THR A 490 14.18 -3.59 22.49
CA THR A 490 13.50 -3.47 21.19
C THR A 490 11.97 -3.56 21.33
N PRO A 491 11.19 -2.92 20.45
CA PRO A 491 9.73 -2.98 20.51
C PRO A 491 9.14 -4.32 20.01
N GLY A 492 9.95 -5.16 19.35
CA GLY A 492 9.52 -6.45 18.81
C GLY A 492 8.99 -6.37 17.38
N GLY A 493 8.90 -7.55 16.76
CA GLY A 493 8.42 -7.73 15.40
C GLY A 493 9.52 -7.89 14.34
N GLY A 494 9.18 -7.74 13.07
CA GLY A 494 10.08 -7.85 11.91
C GLY A 494 10.09 -9.22 11.24
N SER A 495 9.18 -10.11 11.63
CA SER A 495 9.18 -11.53 11.24
C SER A 495 8.05 -11.86 10.26
N GLY A 496 8.30 -12.71 9.26
CA GLY A 496 7.24 -13.19 8.36
C GLY A 496 6.84 -12.17 7.30
N GLY A 497 7.63 -11.97 6.25
CA GLY A 497 7.35 -10.90 5.27
C GLY A 497 6.03 -11.10 4.52
N ALA A 498 5.79 -12.31 3.98
CA ALA A 498 4.45 -12.71 3.53
C ALA A 498 3.64 -13.35 4.68
N ILE A 499 4.14 -14.44 5.27
CA ILE A 499 3.38 -15.25 6.25
C ILE A 499 4.07 -15.26 7.61
N TYR A 500 3.30 -14.99 8.67
CA TYR A 500 3.70 -15.19 10.07
C TYR A 500 2.75 -16.18 10.76
N ASN A 501 3.26 -17.26 11.32
CA ASN A 501 2.49 -18.16 12.18
C ASN A 501 3.25 -18.46 13.48
N ASP A 502 2.57 -18.29 14.61
CA ASP A 502 3.03 -18.71 15.93
C ASP A 502 1.97 -19.64 16.57
N GLY A 503 2.30 -20.38 17.62
CA GLY A 503 1.38 -21.27 18.34
C GLY A 503 2.01 -22.59 18.77
N ASN A 504 1.18 -23.57 19.10
CA ASN A 504 1.62 -24.91 19.49
C ASN A 504 1.39 -25.89 18.33
N SER A 505 0.23 -26.56 18.32
CA SER A 505 -0.18 -27.47 17.26
C SER A 505 -1.07 -26.78 16.24
N PHE A 506 -0.54 -26.56 15.03
CA PHE A 506 -1.25 -26.03 13.87
C PHE A 506 -0.51 -26.44 12.58
N THR A 507 -1.11 -26.19 11.42
CA THR A 507 -0.50 -26.53 10.12
C THR A 507 -0.38 -25.33 9.18
N LEU A 508 0.72 -25.27 8.43
CA LEU A 508 0.83 -24.39 7.26
C LEU A 508 1.02 -25.27 6.02
N SER A 509 0.05 -25.24 5.12
CA SER A 509 0.15 -25.93 3.84
C SER A 509 0.08 -24.93 2.69
N VAL A 510 1.06 -24.97 1.79
CA VAL A 510 1.15 -24.11 0.60
C VAL A 510 1.26 -24.99 -0.64
N TYR A 511 0.24 -24.91 -1.50
CA TYR A 511 0.10 -25.71 -2.70
C TYR A 511 -0.05 -24.83 -3.95
N GLY A 512 0.65 -25.16 -5.04
CA GLY A 512 0.48 -24.50 -6.34
C GLY A 512 0.65 -22.99 -6.30
N SER A 513 1.45 -22.44 -5.39
CA SER A 513 1.45 -21.00 -5.07
C SER A 513 2.83 -20.37 -5.26
N MET A 514 2.86 -19.05 -5.48
CA MET A 514 4.10 -18.28 -5.59
C MET A 514 4.22 -17.30 -4.44
N VAL A 515 5.37 -17.33 -3.77
CA VAL A 515 5.73 -16.39 -2.70
C VAL A 515 7.05 -15.73 -3.09
N SER A 516 7.04 -14.45 -3.46
CA SER A 516 8.24 -13.80 -3.99
C SER A 516 8.39 -12.33 -3.63
N ASP A 517 9.62 -11.82 -3.61
CA ASP A 517 9.90 -10.39 -3.43
C ASP A 517 9.38 -9.82 -2.09
N ASN A 518 9.12 -10.67 -1.10
CA ASN A 518 8.67 -10.26 0.23
C ASN A 518 9.86 -9.97 1.13
N TYR A 519 9.67 -9.11 2.13
CA TYR A 519 10.75 -8.63 3.01
C TYR A 519 10.38 -8.75 4.49
N GLY A 520 11.36 -9.07 5.33
CA GLY A 520 11.19 -9.08 6.79
C GLY A 520 12.46 -8.60 7.45
N VAL A 521 12.36 -7.51 8.23
CA VAL A 521 13.52 -6.82 8.85
C VAL A 521 14.38 -7.76 9.72
N GLU A 522 13.76 -8.76 10.35
CA GLU A 522 14.42 -9.72 11.24
C GLU A 522 14.62 -11.10 10.60
N GLY A 523 13.58 -11.71 10.05
CA GLY A 523 13.72 -13.03 9.44
C GLY A 523 12.41 -13.64 8.93
N GLY A 524 12.52 -14.74 8.18
CA GLY A 524 11.37 -15.39 7.55
C GLY A 524 10.65 -14.48 6.54
N SER A 525 11.39 -13.80 5.65
CA SER A 525 10.83 -12.89 4.65
C SER A 525 9.76 -13.53 3.74
N ALA A 526 9.88 -14.80 3.39
CA ALA A 526 8.78 -15.59 2.85
C ALA A 526 7.83 -16.04 3.97
N VAL A 527 8.35 -16.84 4.91
CA VAL A 527 7.57 -17.46 5.98
C VAL A 527 8.35 -17.44 7.30
N PHE A 528 7.70 -16.96 8.35
CA PHE A 528 8.06 -17.22 9.74
C PHE A 528 7.05 -18.18 10.34
N TYR A 529 7.50 -19.35 10.78
CA TYR A 529 6.67 -20.42 11.33
C TYR A 529 7.26 -20.89 12.67
N VAL A 530 6.49 -20.76 13.75
CA VAL A 530 6.89 -21.18 15.10
C VAL A 530 5.80 -22.06 15.72
N SER A 531 6.13 -23.34 15.89
CA SER A 531 5.45 -24.28 16.77
C SER A 531 6.27 -24.43 18.04
N ASN A 532 5.80 -23.81 19.14
CA ASN A 532 6.51 -23.70 20.41
C ASN A 532 6.77 -25.07 21.08
N ASP A 533 5.87 -26.03 20.90
CA ASP A 533 6.00 -27.41 21.38
C ASP A 533 6.54 -28.38 20.32
N ARG A 534 6.87 -27.89 19.12
CA ARG A 534 7.30 -28.68 17.95
C ARG A 534 6.31 -29.79 17.57
N SER A 535 5.00 -29.57 17.75
CA SER A 535 3.96 -30.47 17.23
C SER A 535 3.40 -30.05 15.87
N GLY A 536 3.68 -28.82 15.43
CA GLY A 536 3.16 -28.24 14.19
C GLY A 536 3.81 -28.78 12.92
N LEU A 537 3.03 -28.83 11.84
CA LEU A 537 3.41 -29.40 10.54
C LEU A 537 3.40 -28.35 9.43
N MET A 538 4.30 -28.49 8.45
CA MET A 538 4.44 -27.56 7.34
C MET A 538 4.66 -28.28 6.01
N THR A 539 3.74 -28.11 5.06
CA THR A 539 3.80 -28.73 3.73
C THR A 539 3.98 -27.68 2.64
N LEU A 540 5.02 -27.82 1.83
CA LEU A 540 5.26 -27.00 0.64
C LEU A 540 5.22 -27.90 -0.60
N SER A 541 4.27 -27.67 -1.50
CA SER A 541 4.02 -28.58 -2.62
C SER A 541 3.70 -27.84 -3.92
N ASN A 542 4.34 -28.23 -5.02
CA ASN A 542 4.16 -27.65 -6.36
C ASN A 542 4.22 -26.10 -6.39
N SER A 543 5.05 -25.50 -5.52
CA SER A 543 5.07 -24.05 -5.25
C SER A 543 6.43 -23.41 -5.57
N VAL A 544 6.49 -22.08 -5.64
CA VAL A 544 7.71 -21.33 -5.95
C VAL A 544 7.97 -20.25 -4.89
N PHE A 545 9.15 -20.32 -4.28
CA PHE A 545 9.68 -19.34 -3.35
C PHE A 545 10.97 -18.76 -3.94
N VAL A 546 10.99 -17.46 -4.26
CA VAL A 546 12.07 -16.82 -5.02
C VAL A 546 12.18 -15.34 -4.65
N ARG A 547 13.39 -14.75 -4.60
CA ARG A 547 13.59 -13.34 -4.22
C ARG A 547 13.04 -12.96 -2.84
N ASN A 548 13.03 -13.90 -1.89
CA ASN A 548 12.73 -13.60 -0.49
C ASN A 548 14.07 -13.65 0.30
N PRO A 549 14.74 -12.51 0.54
CA PRO A 549 16.09 -12.51 1.09
C PRO A 549 16.12 -13.04 2.51
N ALA A 550 17.13 -13.86 2.84
CA ALA A 550 17.47 -14.10 4.23
C ALA A 550 17.99 -12.79 4.84
N THR A 551 17.53 -12.43 6.04
CA THR A 551 17.90 -11.19 6.72
C THR A 551 18.71 -11.48 7.99
N ARG A 552 18.24 -11.16 9.20
CA ARG A 552 19.04 -11.33 10.44
C ARG A 552 19.03 -12.75 10.97
N PHE A 553 17.97 -13.52 10.70
CA PHE A 553 17.90 -14.95 10.99
C PHE A 553 17.08 -15.72 9.94
N GLY A 554 17.26 -17.04 9.90
CA GLY A 554 16.50 -17.95 9.06
C GLY A 554 16.89 -19.41 9.33
N THR A 555 16.20 -20.34 8.67
CA THR A 555 16.52 -21.77 8.72
C THR A 555 17.58 -22.12 7.66
N ALA A 556 18.65 -22.80 8.09
CA ALA A 556 19.72 -23.24 7.19
C ALA A 556 19.16 -24.09 6.03
N GLY A 557 19.55 -23.76 4.80
CA GLY A 557 19.07 -24.45 3.58
C GLY A 557 17.68 -24.01 3.07
N LEU A 558 16.97 -23.12 3.78
CA LEU A 558 15.65 -22.61 3.38
C LEU A 558 15.67 -21.07 3.29
N PRO A 559 16.18 -20.48 2.19
CA PRO A 559 16.30 -19.03 2.06
C PRO A 559 14.93 -18.33 2.12
N GLY A 560 14.85 -17.28 2.93
CA GLY A 560 13.62 -16.55 3.22
C GLY A 560 12.69 -17.22 4.24
N PHE A 561 13.05 -18.36 4.82
CA PHE A 561 12.25 -19.03 5.86
C PHE A 561 12.89 -18.91 7.25
N PHE A 562 12.05 -18.90 8.27
CA PHE A 562 12.40 -19.33 9.62
C PHE A 562 11.34 -20.33 10.08
N VAL A 563 11.77 -21.54 10.45
CA VAL A 563 10.90 -22.67 10.78
C VAL A 563 11.34 -23.32 12.08
N LEU A 564 10.46 -23.31 13.07
CA LEU A 564 10.47 -24.17 14.25
C LEU A 564 9.22 -25.06 14.18
N ALA A 565 9.38 -26.34 13.88
CA ALA A 565 8.29 -27.27 13.62
C ALA A 565 8.63 -28.68 14.13
N ALA A 566 7.73 -29.65 13.91
CA ALA A 566 8.00 -31.05 14.20
C ALA A 566 9.24 -31.60 13.45
N PRO A 567 9.89 -32.67 13.93
CA PRO A 567 10.99 -33.31 13.23
C PRO A 567 10.62 -33.70 11.79
N GLY A 568 11.53 -33.45 10.84
CA GLY A 568 11.31 -33.73 9.42
C GLY A 568 10.47 -32.70 8.65
N GLN A 569 10.15 -31.55 9.27
CA GLN A 569 9.44 -30.44 8.61
C GLN A 569 10.41 -29.35 8.11
N PRO A 570 10.06 -28.59 7.04
CA PRO A 570 8.87 -28.77 6.21
C PRO A 570 8.98 -29.97 5.26
N VAL A 571 7.85 -30.59 4.93
CA VAL A 571 7.76 -31.55 3.83
C VAL A 571 7.71 -30.77 2.53
N VAL A 572 8.71 -30.96 1.66
CA VAL A 572 8.88 -30.20 0.40
C VAL A 572 8.80 -31.13 -0.81
N THR A 573 7.82 -30.90 -1.68
CA THR A 573 7.57 -31.71 -2.89
C THR A 573 7.41 -30.82 -4.11
N ASN A 574 8.09 -31.11 -5.23
CA ASN A 574 7.98 -30.36 -6.50
C ASN A 574 8.04 -28.82 -6.33
N THR A 575 8.80 -28.33 -5.35
CA THR A 575 8.78 -26.91 -4.93
C THR A 575 10.16 -26.30 -5.12
N THR A 576 10.21 -25.15 -5.77
CA THR A 576 11.44 -24.38 -5.92
C THR A 576 11.59 -23.42 -4.76
N ILE A 577 12.75 -23.42 -4.10
CA ILE A 577 13.10 -22.46 -3.06
C ILE A 577 14.47 -21.86 -3.43
N SER A 578 14.51 -20.54 -3.59
CA SER A 578 15.65 -19.82 -4.18
C SER A 578 15.73 -18.37 -3.67
N HIS A 579 16.92 -17.78 -3.82
CA HIS A 579 17.24 -16.44 -3.37
C HIS A 579 16.61 -15.32 -4.21
#